data_AF-A0A2G9Y1V5-F1
#
_entry.id   AF-A0A2G9Y1V5-F1
#
_cell.length_a   1.000
_cell.length_b   1.000
_cell.length_c   1.000
_cell.angle_alpha   90.00
_cell.angle_beta   90.00
_cell.angle_gamma   90.00
#
_symmetry.space_group_name_H-M   'P 1'
#
loop_
_entity.id
_entity.type
_entity.pdbx_description
1 polymer ?
#
loop_
_entity_poly.entity_id
_entity_poly.type
_entity_poly.pdbx_seq_one_letter_code
_entity_poly.pdbx_strand_id
1 'polypeptide(L)'
;MKEFISKIIYSILTGRDYRTYVLATINKRFIDKAQELISEVFEYKRRGDNWLEKLLEDFSKKMGKENKFKLLWFGGLNDKTVKNMTGGTSTKEVCLDLGKMNIKALKLILEESESRENLYQIKIIIKKGHEQVELDDVESLFFVNIISAMKLTIQGGAWSEVGKKTEKRLLFVIFRLLKIPEDNYILTTEEMKRKGLVENREIDAIVFSKDKEPLTIELKLLGIGNPEIGDEALARKVGLFLIDRLTEMMKKEAEKIGTKVIEFRQENPLMEIYKFFTSKNVDCSPPKKMTPKELENEINGIMKEWREETEDLTLIKKLKEWTK
;
A
#
# COMPACT_ATOMS: atom_id res chain seq x y z
N MET A 1 -10.79 4.99 6.67
CA MET A 1 -9.70 5.11 5.68
C MET A 1 -9.64 6.51 5.06
N LYS A 2 -10.72 7.03 4.44
CA LYS A 2 -10.75 8.41 3.91
C LYS A 2 -10.28 9.45 4.96
N GLU A 3 -10.74 9.32 6.20
CA GLU A 3 -10.37 10.22 7.31
C GLU A 3 -8.86 10.21 7.64
N PHE A 4 -8.16 9.11 7.38
CA PHE A 4 -6.71 9.04 7.62
C PHE A 4 -5.89 9.61 6.46
N ILE A 5 -6.43 9.62 5.23
CA ILE A 5 -5.67 10.13 4.07
C ILE A 5 -5.41 11.63 4.20
N SER A 6 -6.41 12.43 4.59
CA SER A 6 -6.19 13.87 4.83
C SER A 6 -5.15 14.13 5.92
N LYS A 7 -5.19 13.35 7.01
CA LYS A 7 -4.22 13.43 8.11
C LYS A 7 -2.81 13.05 7.64
N ILE A 8 -2.69 12.02 6.79
CA ILE A 8 -1.43 11.60 6.18
C ILE A 8 -0.88 12.72 5.28
N ILE A 9 -1.69 13.28 4.39
CA ILE A 9 -1.29 14.38 3.49
C ILE A 9 -0.83 15.60 4.31
N TYR A 10 -1.58 15.97 5.34
CA TYR A 10 -1.21 17.05 6.25
C TYR A 10 0.15 16.77 6.92
N SER A 11 0.36 15.56 7.45
CA SER A 11 1.65 15.17 8.04
C SER A 11 2.79 15.28 7.04
N ILE A 12 2.59 14.82 5.80
CA ILE A 12 3.60 14.88 4.74
C ILE A 12 3.96 16.34 4.42
N LEU A 13 2.97 17.20 4.15
CA LEU A 13 3.20 18.61 3.80
C LEU A 13 3.81 19.43 4.94
N THR A 14 3.71 18.94 6.18
CA THR A 14 4.30 19.58 7.37
C THR A 14 5.59 18.88 7.85
N GLY A 15 6.14 17.94 7.08
CA GLY A 15 7.38 17.21 7.41
C GLY A 15 7.26 16.24 8.60
N ARG A 16 6.04 15.95 9.07
CA ARG A 16 5.76 15.04 10.18
C ARG A 16 5.66 13.60 9.72
N ASP A 17 5.90 12.67 10.64
CA ASP A 17 5.73 11.26 10.34
C ASP A 17 4.24 10.89 10.24
N TYR A 18 3.85 10.31 9.11
CA TYR A 18 2.50 9.85 8.83
C TYR A 18 2.32 8.34 9.05
N ARG A 19 3.42 7.60 9.30
CA ARG A 19 3.42 6.13 9.41
C ARG A 19 2.52 5.61 10.54
N THR A 20 2.35 6.39 11.60
CA THR A 20 1.43 6.07 12.71
C THR A 20 -0.02 5.91 12.25
N TYR A 21 -0.48 6.73 11.28
CA TYR A 21 -1.82 6.60 10.69
C TYR A 21 -1.94 5.36 9.79
N VAL A 22 -0.85 4.99 9.10
CA VAL A 22 -0.81 3.74 8.31
C VAL A 22 -0.87 2.53 9.23
N LEU A 23 -0.10 2.54 10.33
CA LEU A 23 -0.13 1.50 11.37
C LEU A 23 -1.51 1.38 12.02
N ALA A 24 -2.19 2.49 12.30
CA ALA A 24 -3.57 2.47 12.80
C ALA A 24 -4.52 1.77 11.82
N THR A 25 -4.38 2.03 10.50
CA THR A 25 -5.16 1.35 9.46
C THR A 25 -4.87 -0.15 9.42
N ILE A 26 -3.59 -0.55 9.52
CA ILE A 26 -3.16 -1.94 9.58
C ILE A 26 -3.76 -2.64 10.81
N ASN A 27 -3.68 -2.00 11.98
CA ASN A 27 -4.14 -2.58 13.23
C ASN A 27 -5.66 -2.77 13.25
N LYS A 28 -6.42 -1.82 12.71
CA LYS A 28 -7.87 -1.97 12.57
C LYS A 28 -8.22 -3.17 11.69
N ARG A 29 -7.61 -3.27 10.49
CA ARG A 29 -7.81 -4.41 9.58
C ARG A 29 -7.41 -5.73 10.22
N PHE A 30 -6.31 -5.75 10.96
CA PHE A 30 -5.85 -6.93 11.68
C PHE A 30 -6.87 -7.40 12.70
N ILE A 31 -7.41 -6.51 13.53
CA ILE A 31 -8.43 -6.87 14.52
C ILE A 31 -9.66 -7.45 13.82
N ASP A 32 -10.16 -6.79 12.78
CA ASP A 32 -11.35 -7.22 12.06
C ASP A 32 -11.15 -8.61 11.44
N LYS A 33 -10.01 -8.85 10.77
CA LYS A 33 -9.71 -10.15 10.16
C LYS A 33 -9.32 -11.23 11.15
N ALA A 34 -8.67 -10.89 12.26
CA ALA A 34 -8.41 -11.85 13.32
C ALA A 34 -9.71 -12.39 13.90
N GLN A 35 -10.70 -11.52 14.15
CA GLN A 35 -12.03 -11.95 14.64
C GLN A 35 -12.73 -12.89 13.67
N GLU A 36 -12.68 -12.59 12.37
CA GLU A 36 -13.24 -13.49 11.35
C GLU A 36 -12.55 -14.87 11.35
N LEU A 37 -11.22 -14.92 11.39
CA LEU A 37 -10.48 -16.19 11.39
C LEU A 37 -10.68 -16.97 12.68
N ILE A 38 -10.68 -16.30 13.83
CA ILE A 38 -10.98 -16.90 15.13
C ILE A 38 -12.36 -17.55 15.10
N SER A 39 -13.36 -16.86 14.53
CA SER A 39 -14.71 -17.41 14.42
C SER A 39 -14.74 -18.66 13.52
N GLU A 40 -14.03 -18.68 12.39
CA GLU A 40 -13.99 -19.85 11.51
C GLU A 40 -13.29 -21.03 12.22
N VAL A 41 -12.14 -20.81 12.87
CA VAL A 41 -11.44 -21.85 13.63
C VAL A 41 -12.33 -22.40 14.75
N PHE A 42 -13.02 -21.54 15.48
CA PHE A 42 -13.95 -21.93 16.54
C PHE A 42 -15.04 -22.88 16.03
N GLU A 43 -15.75 -22.49 14.96
CA GLU A 43 -16.86 -23.28 14.42
C GLU A 43 -16.40 -24.62 13.84
N TYR A 44 -15.21 -24.68 13.23
CA TYR A 44 -14.67 -25.94 12.72
C TYR A 44 -14.14 -26.84 13.83
N LYS A 45 -13.39 -26.32 14.82
CA LYS A 45 -12.91 -27.12 15.96
C LYS A 45 -14.08 -27.70 16.76
N ARG A 46 -15.16 -26.94 16.93
CA ARG A 46 -16.38 -27.41 17.61
C ARG A 46 -17.03 -28.61 16.92
N ARG A 47 -16.83 -28.80 15.61
CA ARG A 47 -17.41 -29.91 14.82
C ARG A 47 -16.55 -31.18 14.82
N GLY A 48 -15.32 -31.13 15.30
CA GLY A 48 -14.43 -32.29 15.43
C GLY A 48 -12.95 -31.96 15.25
N ASP A 49 -12.09 -32.96 15.49
CA ASP A 49 -10.64 -32.75 15.62
C ASP A 49 -9.88 -32.61 14.30
N ASN A 50 -10.42 -33.10 13.17
CA ASN A 50 -9.82 -32.88 11.85
C ASN A 50 -10.19 -31.52 11.23
N TRP A 51 -10.37 -30.51 12.07
CA TRP A 51 -10.91 -29.21 11.69
C TRP A 51 -10.04 -28.49 10.65
N LEU A 52 -8.71 -28.56 10.77
CA LEU A 52 -7.79 -27.83 9.90
C LEU A 52 -7.86 -28.34 8.45
N GLU A 53 -7.89 -29.66 8.25
CA GLU A 53 -8.00 -30.28 6.92
C GLU A 53 -9.34 -29.96 6.27
N LYS A 54 -10.44 -30.14 7.01
CA LYS A 54 -11.79 -29.78 6.54
C LYS A 54 -11.89 -28.31 6.16
N LEU A 55 -11.30 -27.45 6.98
CA LEU A 55 -11.31 -26.00 6.78
C LEU A 55 -10.56 -25.59 5.51
N LEU A 56 -9.41 -26.21 5.21
CA LEU A 56 -8.73 -26.00 3.92
C LEU A 56 -9.57 -26.48 2.73
N GLU A 57 -10.14 -27.67 2.82
CA GLU A 57 -10.94 -28.25 1.73
C GLU A 57 -12.19 -27.43 1.43
N ASP A 58 -12.90 -26.98 2.46
CA ASP A 58 -14.09 -26.15 2.29
C ASP A 58 -13.75 -24.77 1.69
N PHE A 59 -12.67 -24.13 2.15
CA PHE A 59 -12.25 -22.83 1.61
C PHE A 59 -11.65 -22.92 0.20
N SER A 60 -11.15 -24.08 -0.22
CA SER A 60 -10.75 -24.32 -1.62
C SER A 60 -11.95 -24.25 -2.58
N LYS A 61 -13.14 -24.64 -2.11
CA LYS A 61 -14.38 -24.67 -2.90
C LYS A 61 -15.14 -23.33 -2.86
N LYS A 62 -15.01 -22.54 -1.78
CA LYS A 62 -15.71 -21.25 -1.62
C LYS A 62 -15.26 -20.20 -2.64
N MET A 63 -16.20 -19.56 -3.33
CA MET A 63 -15.90 -18.52 -4.35
C MET A 63 -15.45 -17.17 -3.75
N GLY A 64 -14.78 -16.35 -4.56
CA GLY A 64 -14.37 -14.99 -4.17
C GLY A 64 -12.91 -14.87 -3.72
N LYS A 65 -12.33 -13.69 -3.97
CA LYS A 65 -10.92 -13.37 -3.69
C LYS A 65 -10.58 -13.49 -2.20
N GLU A 66 -11.51 -13.12 -1.33
CA GLU A 66 -11.32 -13.20 0.12
C GLU A 66 -11.13 -14.64 0.59
N ASN A 67 -11.93 -15.58 0.07
CA ASN A 67 -11.82 -16.99 0.45
C ASN A 67 -10.50 -17.62 -0.01
N LYS A 68 -9.94 -17.16 -1.14
CA LYS A 68 -8.57 -17.53 -1.54
C LYS A 68 -7.53 -17.05 -0.51
N PHE A 69 -7.65 -15.82 0.00
CA PHE A 69 -6.72 -15.34 1.03
C PHE A 69 -6.87 -16.13 2.33
N LYS A 70 -8.11 -16.41 2.76
CA LYS A 70 -8.37 -17.24 3.94
C LYS A 70 -7.76 -18.63 3.78
N LEU A 71 -7.94 -19.28 2.63
CA LEU A 71 -7.29 -20.57 2.29
C LEU A 71 -5.76 -20.51 2.47
N LEU A 72 -5.11 -19.47 1.93
CA LEU A 72 -3.67 -19.26 2.10
C LEU A 72 -3.28 -19.13 3.57
N TRP A 73 -3.99 -18.29 4.33
CA TRP A 73 -3.69 -18.04 5.73
C TRP A 73 -3.88 -19.31 6.58
N PHE A 74 -4.92 -20.09 6.32
CA PHE A 74 -5.16 -21.37 6.98
C PHE A 74 -4.05 -22.39 6.70
N GLY A 75 -3.44 -22.34 5.51
CA GLY A 75 -2.23 -23.09 5.19
C GLY A 75 -0.95 -22.52 5.79
N GLY A 76 -1.01 -21.42 6.56
CA GLY A 76 0.16 -20.72 7.10
C GLY A 76 0.99 -19.99 6.05
N LEU A 77 0.37 -19.58 4.93
CA LEU A 77 1.03 -18.95 3.80
C LEU A 77 0.42 -17.59 3.45
N ASN A 78 1.15 -16.80 2.69
CA ASN A 78 0.65 -15.57 2.08
C ASN A 78 0.81 -15.62 0.55
N ASP A 79 0.05 -14.78 -0.15
CA ASP A 79 -0.01 -14.78 -1.63
C ASP A 79 1.34 -14.46 -2.29
N LYS A 80 2.18 -13.63 -1.65
CA LYS A 80 3.51 -13.29 -2.17
C LYS A 80 4.44 -14.50 -2.13
N THR A 81 4.45 -15.25 -1.03
CA THR A 81 5.23 -16.49 -0.92
C THR A 81 4.83 -17.50 -2.00
N VAL A 82 3.52 -17.76 -2.17
CA VAL A 82 3.05 -18.72 -3.18
C VAL A 82 3.39 -18.29 -4.60
N LYS A 83 3.22 -17.01 -4.94
CA LYS A 83 3.61 -16.50 -6.26
C LYS A 83 5.10 -16.65 -6.51
N ASN A 84 5.94 -16.36 -5.52
CA ASN A 84 7.39 -16.52 -5.66
C ASN A 84 7.79 -17.99 -5.87
N MET A 85 7.14 -18.93 -5.17
CA MET A 85 7.42 -20.37 -5.32
C MET A 85 7.00 -20.95 -6.67
N THR A 86 6.03 -20.33 -7.34
CA THR A 86 5.36 -20.89 -8.53
C THR A 86 5.59 -20.08 -9.79
N GLY A 87 6.44 -19.05 -9.75
CA GLY A 87 6.68 -18.15 -10.89
C GLY A 87 5.49 -17.25 -11.24
N GLY A 88 4.62 -16.94 -10.26
CA GLY A 88 3.55 -15.95 -10.40
C GLY A 88 2.12 -16.51 -10.30
N THR A 89 1.96 -17.82 -10.20
CA THR A 89 0.64 -18.47 -10.12
C THR A 89 0.14 -18.54 -8.68
N SER A 90 -1.18 -18.46 -8.48
CA SER A 90 -1.79 -18.60 -7.16
C SER A 90 -3.27 -18.97 -7.30
N THR A 91 -3.54 -20.00 -8.10
CA THR A 91 -4.89 -20.58 -8.18
C THR A 91 -5.24 -21.27 -6.85
N LYS A 92 -6.53 -21.55 -6.61
CA LYS A 92 -6.93 -22.14 -5.32
C LYS A 92 -6.38 -23.55 -5.15
N GLU A 93 -6.25 -24.30 -6.22
CA GLU A 93 -5.67 -25.65 -6.24
C GLU A 93 -4.20 -25.56 -5.78
N VAL A 94 -3.42 -24.67 -6.40
CA VAL A 94 -2.03 -24.40 -6.00
C VAL A 94 -1.93 -23.93 -4.54
N CYS A 95 -2.84 -23.05 -4.11
CA CYS A 95 -2.88 -22.60 -2.71
C CYS A 95 -3.20 -23.74 -1.73
N LEU A 96 -4.13 -24.64 -2.09
CA LEU A 96 -4.51 -25.79 -1.28
C LEU A 96 -3.33 -26.77 -1.15
N ASP A 97 -2.70 -27.11 -2.28
CA ASP A 97 -1.60 -28.07 -2.31
C ASP A 97 -0.40 -27.56 -1.49
N LEU A 98 0.03 -26.31 -1.72
CA LEU A 98 1.10 -25.70 -0.95
C LEU A 98 0.75 -25.51 0.52
N GLY A 99 -0.51 -25.19 0.84
CA GLY A 99 -0.99 -25.11 2.22
C GLY A 99 -0.90 -26.45 2.94
N LYS A 100 -1.35 -27.54 2.30
CA LYS A 100 -1.24 -28.91 2.82
C LYS A 100 0.22 -29.31 3.00
N MET A 101 1.09 -29.00 2.04
CA MET A 101 2.54 -29.25 2.13
C MET A 101 3.19 -28.50 3.30
N ASN A 102 2.87 -27.22 3.48
CA ASN A 102 3.42 -26.41 4.56
C ASN A 102 2.99 -26.92 5.94
N ILE A 103 1.73 -27.33 6.08
CA ILE A 103 1.24 -27.95 7.32
C ILE A 103 1.96 -29.25 7.61
N LYS A 104 2.12 -30.11 6.60
CA LYS A 104 2.86 -31.38 6.74
C LYS A 104 4.31 -31.13 7.16
N ALA A 105 4.98 -30.16 6.54
CA ALA A 105 6.34 -29.79 6.90
C ALA A 105 6.45 -29.31 8.36
N LEU A 106 5.50 -28.48 8.82
CA LEU A 106 5.50 -28.02 10.20
C LEU A 106 5.25 -29.17 11.19
N LYS A 107 4.34 -30.12 10.88
CA LYS A 107 4.13 -31.31 11.72
C LYS A 107 5.42 -32.12 11.88
N LEU A 108 6.13 -32.38 10.78
CA LEU A 108 7.39 -33.13 10.79
C LEU A 108 8.44 -32.44 11.67
N ILE A 109 8.61 -31.12 11.55
CA ILE A 109 9.55 -30.35 12.39
C ILE A 109 9.19 -30.46 13.88
N LEU A 110 7.90 -30.45 14.22
CA LEU A 110 7.44 -30.59 15.60
C LEU A 110 7.62 -32.01 16.16
N GLU A 111 7.50 -33.03 15.32
CA GLU A 111 7.79 -34.43 15.65
C GLU A 111 9.30 -34.66 15.83
N GLU A 112 10.15 -34.08 14.97
CA GLU A 112 11.61 -34.21 15.07
C GLU A 112 12.21 -33.44 16.26
N SER A 113 11.52 -32.42 16.78
CA SER A 113 11.97 -31.61 17.93
C SER A 113 11.81 -32.34 19.29
N GLU A 114 11.76 -33.68 19.28
CA GLU A 114 11.51 -34.56 20.43
C GLU A 114 12.61 -34.53 21.50
N SER A 115 12.56 -33.47 22.31
CA SER A 115 12.64 -33.55 23.77
C SER A 115 11.58 -32.60 24.33
N ARG A 116 10.30 -32.97 24.16
CA ARG A 116 9.13 -32.14 24.55
C ARG A 116 9.16 -31.68 26.02
N GLU A 117 9.94 -32.34 26.88
CA GLU A 117 10.14 -31.96 28.28
C GLU A 117 10.84 -30.60 28.48
N ASN A 118 11.57 -30.09 27.49
CA ASN A 118 12.33 -28.84 27.60
C ASN A 118 11.79 -27.68 26.74
N LEU A 119 10.69 -27.86 26.02
CA LEU A 119 10.13 -26.84 25.13
C LEU A 119 8.97 -26.08 25.78
N TYR A 120 8.93 -24.77 25.56
CA TYR A 120 7.79 -23.95 25.96
C TYR A 120 6.55 -24.29 25.13
N GLN A 121 5.42 -24.52 25.81
CA GLN A 121 4.14 -24.81 25.19
C GLN A 121 3.25 -23.57 25.17
N ILE A 122 2.45 -23.42 24.11
CA ILE A 122 1.40 -22.41 24.00
C ILE A 122 0.07 -23.14 23.95
N LYS A 123 -0.82 -22.80 24.88
CA LYS A 123 -2.19 -23.34 24.93
C LYS A 123 -3.21 -22.25 24.60
N ILE A 124 -4.04 -22.50 23.58
CA ILE A 124 -5.03 -21.53 23.11
C ILE A 124 -6.44 -22.03 23.41
N ILE A 125 -7.20 -21.20 24.15
CA ILE A 125 -8.61 -21.41 24.42
C ILE A 125 -9.40 -20.29 23.74
N ILE A 126 -10.30 -20.65 22.84
CA ILE A 126 -11.16 -19.70 22.13
C ILE A 126 -12.54 -19.71 22.77
N LYS A 127 -13.04 -18.55 23.19
CA LYS A 127 -14.33 -18.39 23.87
C LYS A 127 -15.30 -17.53 23.05
N LYS A 128 -16.57 -17.95 23.04
CA LYS A 128 -17.68 -17.21 22.43
C LYS A 128 -18.91 -17.33 23.33
N GLY A 129 -19.19 -16.28 24.11
CA GLY A 129 -20.24 -16.32 25.13
C GLY A 129 -19.92 -17.40 26.18
N HIS A 130 -20.80 -18.40 26.30
CA HIS A 130 -20.64 -19.53 27.23
C HIS A 130 -19.96 -20.76 26.59
N GLU A 131 -19.78 -20.78 25.28
CA GLU A 131 -19.10 -21.87 24.59
C GLU A 131 -17.59 -21.62 24.53
N GLN A 132 -16.80 -22.70 24.60
CA GLN A 132 -15.35 -22.65 24.40
C GLN A 132 -14.86 -23.87 23.61
N VAL A 133 -13.79 -23.68 22.85
CA VAL A 133 -12.99 -24.77 22.28
C VAL A 133 -11.55 -24.60 22.73
N GLU A 134 -10.88 -25.73 22.90
CA GLU A 134 -9.46 -25.80 23.25
C GLU A 134 -8.69 -26.36 22.05
N LEU A 135 -7.61 -25.70 21.70
CA LEU A 135 -6.64 -26.20 20.73
C LEU A 135 -5.56 -26.95 21.48
N ASP A 136 -5.18 -28.13 20.98
CA ASP A 136 -4.00 -28.84 21.50
C ASP A 136 -2.70 -28.07 21.21
N ASP A 137 -1.57 -28.56 21.69
CA ASP A 137 -0.27 -27.89 21.55
C ASP A 137 0.11 -27.64 20.08
N VAL A 138 -0.18 -28.61 19.21
CA VAL A 138 0.14 -28.55 17.78
C VAL A 138 -0.83 -27.62 17.05
N GLU A 139 -2.12 -27.73 17.34
CA GLU A 139 -3.18 -26.87 16.83
C GLU A 139 -2.98 -25.41 17.25
N SER A 140 -2.51 -25.17 18.46
CA SER A 140 -2.19 -23.83 18.98
C SER A 140 -1.07 -23.19 18.18
N LEU A 141 -0.01 -23.93 17.85
CA LEU A 141 1.06 -23.45 16.98
C LEU A 141 0.58 -23.18 15.55
N PHE A 142 -0.26 -24.05 14.99
CA PHE A 142 -0.89 -23.80 13.70
C PHE A 142 -1.71 -22.51 13.73
N PHE A 143 -2.51 -22.29 14.77
CA PHE A 143 -3.29 -21.06 14.92
C PHE A 143 -2.41 -19.81 14.97
N VAL A 144 -1.28 -19.84 15.70
CA VAL A 144 -0.30 -18.73 15.70
C VAL A 144 0.27 -18.47 14.30
N ASN A 145 0.59 -19.53 13.55
CA ASN A 145 1.09 -19.41 12.18
C ASN A 145 0.03 -18.81 11.24
N ILE A 146 -1.23 -19.23 11.37
CA ILE A 146 -2.38 -18.69 10.60
C ILE A 146 -2.51 -17.18 10.83
N ILE A 147 -2.53 -16.74 12.09
CA ILE A 147 -2.63 -15.31 12.44
C ILE A 147 -1.41 -14.53 11.93
N SER A 148 -0.22 -15.12 11.98
CA SER A 148 1.02 -14.50 11.49
C SER A 148 1.01 -14.33 9.97
N ALA A 149 0.60 -15.35 9.21
CA ALA A 149 0.46 -15.29 7.76
C ALA A 149 -0.58 -14.24 7.32
N MET A 150 -1.69 -14.16 8.06
CA MET A 150 -2.70 -13.10 7.87
C MET A 150 -2.12 -11.71 8.15
N LYS A 151 -1.37 -11.52 9.26
CA LYS A 151 -0.74 -10.24 9.60
C LYS A 151 0.21 -9.75 8.51
N LEU A 152 1.06 -10.64 7.98
CA LEU A 152 2.00 -10.33 6.89
C LEU A 152 1.26 -9.89 5.62
N THR A 153 0.16 -10.57 5.28
CA THR A 153 -0.68 -10.21 4.14
C THR A 153 -1.29 -8.81 4.31
N ILE A 154 -1.84 -8.51 5.49
CA ILE A 154 -2.43 -7.20 5.78
C ILE A 154 -1.38 -6.09 5.73
N GLN A 155 -0.22 -6.30 6.36
CA GLN A 155 0.86 -5.30 6.37
C GLN A 155 1.33 -4.98 4.95
N GLY A 156 1.70 -6.00 4.18
CA GLY A 156 2.19 -5.80 2.81
C GLY A 156 1.15 -5.11 1.92
N GLY A 157 -0.11 -5.53 1.99
CA GLY A 157 -1.20 -4.93 1.21
C GLY A 157 -1.51 -3.49 1.63
N ALA A 158 -1.56 -3.21 2.94
CA ALA A 158 -1.95 -1.89 3.45
C ALA A 158 -0.91 -0.81 3.15
N TRP A 159 0.39 -1.09 3.27
CA TRP A 159 1.43 -0.11 2.92
C TRP A 159 1.34 0.31 1.46
N SER A 160 1.20 -0.66 0.55
CA SER A 160 1.05 -0.40 -0.88
C SER A 160 -0.24 0.36 -1.19
N GLU A 161 -1.37 -0.08 -0.63
CA GLU A 161 -2.68 0.53 -0.89
C GLU A 161 -2.76 1.98 -0.36
N VAL A 162 -2.28 2.21 0.87
CA VAL A 162 -2.28 3.55 1.48
C VAL A 162 -1.30 4.46 0.74
N GLY A 163 -0.12 3.96 0.37
CA GLY A 163 0.85 4.68 -0.47
C GLY A 163 0.20 5.17 -1.76
N LYS A 164 -0.24 4.24 -2.63
CA LYS A 164 -0.88 4.58 -3.93
C LYS A 164 -2.05 5.55 -3.80
N LYS A 165 -2.92 5.34 -2.81
CA LYS A 165 -4.06 6.23 -2.57
C LYS A 165 -3.64 7.63 -2.12
N THR A 166 -2.58 7.72 -1.33
CA THR A 166 -2.05 8.99 -0.80
C THR A 166 -1.28 9.75 -1.86
N GLU A 167 -0.39 9.10 -2.61
CA GLU A 167 0.49 9.71 -3.61
C GLU A 167 -0.31 10.53 -4.64
N LYS A 168 -1.35 9.93 -5.22
CA LYS A 168 -2.22 10.60 -6.20
C LYS A 168 -2.96 11.80 -5.62
N ARG A 169 -3.53 11.64 -4.42
CA ARG A 169 -4.28 12.70 -3.72
C ARG A 169 -3.36 13.83 -3.23
N LEU A 170 -2.13 13.50 -2.86
CA LEU A 170 -1.12 14.46 -2.45
C LEU A 170 -0.71 15.36 -3.62
N LEU A 171 -0.48 14.79 -4.82
CA LEU A 171 -0.23 15.59 -6.02
C LEU A 171 -1.39 16.54 -6.33
N PHE A 172 -2.64 16.04 -6.27
CA PHE A 172 -3.82 16.88 -6.43
C PHE A 172 -3.86 18.04 -5.43
N VAL A 173 -3.65 17.75 -4.15
CA VAL A 173 -3.62 18.76 -3.09
C VAL A 173 -2.50 19.78 -3.33
N ILE A 174 -1.30 19.34 -3.70
CA ILE A 174 -0.18 20.24 -4.02
C ILE A 174 -0.56 21.18 -5.17
N PHE A 175 -1.11 20.65 -6.27
CA PHE A 175 -1.48 21.45 -7.44
C PHE A 175 -2.58 22.47 -7.10
N ARG A 176 -3.58 22.09 -6.30
CA ARG A 176 -4.64 22.99 -5.86
C ARG A 176 -4.13 24.05 -4.88
N LEU A 177 -3.24 23.71 -3.95
CA LEU A 177 -2.60 24.66 -3.03
C LEU A 177 -1.72 25.68 -3.76
N LEU A 178 -1.05 25.24 -4.84
CA LEU A 178 -0.26 26.10 -5.72
C LEU A 178 -1.09 26.73 -6.86
N LYS A 179 -2.41 26.53 -6.87
CA LYS A 179 -3.34 27.06 -7.87
C LYS A 179 -2.90 26.82 -9.32
N ILE A 180 -2.36 25.64 -9.62
CA ILE A 180 -2.07 25.24 -10.99
C ILE A 180 -3.42 25.09 -11.72
N PRO A 181 -3.63 25.74 -12.88
CA PRO A 181 -4.85 25.56 -13.65
C PRO A 181 -5.09 24.09 -13.96
N GLU A 182 -6.33 23.62 -13.85
CA GLU A 182 -6.66 22.20 -14.07
C GLU A 182 -6.33 21.73 -15.48
N ASP A 183 -6.32 22.63 -16.46
CA ASP A 183 -5.92 22.34 -17.84
C ASP A 183 -4.41 22.19 -18.03
N ASN A 184 -3.61 22.59 -17.02
CA ASN A 184 -2.15 22.55 -17.07
C ASN A 184 -1.54 21.37 -16.32
N TYR A 185 -2.33 20.37 -15.91
CA TYR A 185 -1.76 19.11 -15.42
C TYR A 185 -2.62 17.89 -15.76
N ILE A 186 -1.99 16.73 -15.65
CA ILE A 186 -2.62 15.40 -15.66
C ILE A 186 -2.09 14.62 -14.47
N LEU A 187 -3.01 14.03 -13.70
CA LEU A 187 -2.69 12.95 -12.77
C LEU A 187 -2.89 11.63 -13.51
N THR A 188 -1.83 10.84 -13.62
CA THR A 188 -1.89 9.58 -14.37
C THR A 188 -2.77 8.55 -13.65
N THR A 189 -3.47 7.73 -14.42
CA THR A 189 -4.28 6.63 -13.90
C THR A 189 -3.71 5.28 -14.31
N GLU A 190 -4.02 4.23 -13.54
CA GLU A 190 -3.63 2.86 -13.90
C GLU A 190 -4.21 2.44 -15.26
N GLU A 191 -5.38 2.97 -15.64
CA GLU A 191 -5.97 2.74 -16.95
C GLU A 191 -5.14 3.38 -18.08
N MET A 192 -4.65 4.61 -17.89
CA MET A 192 -3.75 5.25 -18.85
C MET A 192 -2.46 4.45 -19.03
N LYS A 193 -1.87 4.02 -17.92
CA LYS A 193 -0.64 3.20 -17.89
C LYS A 193 -0.86 1.85 -18.59
N ARG A 194 -2.05 1.24 -18.45
CA ARG A 194 -2.42 -0.01 -19.12
C ARG A 194 -2.67 0.19 -20.63
N LYS A 195 -3.24 1.32 -21.04
CA LYS A 195 -3.51 1.66 -22.44
C LYS A 195 -2.29 2.19 -23.19
N GLY A 196 -1.14 2.35 -22.53
CA GLY A 196 0.08 2.89 -23.14
C GLY A 196 -0.02 4.38 -23.49
N LEU A 197 -0.92 5.12 -22.84
CA LEU A 197 -1.13 6.56 -23.08
C LEU A 197 -0.05 7.45 -22.42
N VAL A 198 0.84 6.84 -21.65
CA VAL A 198 1.99 7.48 -21.03
C VAL A 198 3.20 6.60 -21.35
N GLU A 199 4.25 7.20 -21.91
CA GLU A 199 5.46 6.47 -22.36
C GLU A 199 6.10 5.65 -21.23
N ASN A 200 5.98 6.14 -19.99
CA ASN A 200 6.48 5.46 -18.80
C ASN A 200 5.34 5.21 -17.80
N ARG A 201 5.12 3.93 -17.47
CA ARG A 201 4.07 3.49 -16.52
C ARG A 201 4.28 4.00 -15.10
N GLU A 202 5.43 4.57 -14.78
CA GLU A 202 5.74 5.02 -13.42
C GLU A 202 5.66 6.54 -13.23
N ILE A 203 5.40 7.31 -14.30
CA ILE A 203 5.06 8.73 -14.17
C ILE A 203 3.73 8.83 -13.41
N ASP A 204 3.68 9.65 -12.37
CA ASP A 204 2.49 9.84 -11.52
C ASP A 204 1.70 11.08 -11.95
N ALA A 205 2.38 12.12 -12.42
CA ALA A 205 1.75 13.31 -12.99
C ALA A 205 2.59 13.97 -14.09
N ILE A 206 1.92 14.78 -14.91
CA ILE A 206 2.55 15.67 -15.89
C ILE A 206 1.98 17.07 -15.65
N VAL A 207 2.86 18.06 -15.55
CA VAL A 207 2.49 19.48 -15.45
C VAL A 207 3.01 20.19 -16.69
N PHE A 208 2.23 21.12 -17.24
CA PHE A 208 2.58 21.85 -18.46
C PHE A 208 3.03 23.28 -18.12
N SER A 209 4.11 23.71 -18.77
CA SER A 209 4.50 25.13 -18.75
C SER A 209 3.47 25.98 -19.50
N LYS A 210 3.59 27.30 -19.40
CA LYS A 210 2.81 28.25 -20.22
C LYS A 210 3.03 28.02 -21.71
N ASP A 211 4.21 27.53 -22.09
CA ASP A 211 4.60 27.20 -23.46
C ASP A 211 4.18 25.76 -23.88
N LYS A 212 3.43 25.06 -23.01
CA LYS A 212 2.95 23.68 -23.20
C LYS A 212 4.05 22.61 -23.21
N GLU A 213 5.23 22.93 -22.70
CA GLU A 213 6.29 21.94 -22.47
C GLU A 213 5.92 21.02 -21.28
N PRO A 214 6.03 19.68 -21.43
CA PRO A 214 5.67 18.74 -20.38
C PRO A 214 6.78 18.60 -19.33
N LEU A 215 6.39 18.63 -18.06
CA LEU A 215 7.23 18.34 -16.90
C LEU A 215 6.69 17.09 -16.20
N THR A 216 7.44 15.99 -16.28
CA THR A 216 7.07 14.72 -15.64
C THR A 216 7.39 14.72 -14.16
N ILE A 217 6.48 14.15 -13.37
CA ILE A 217 6.57 14.06 -11.92
C ILE A 217 6.35 12.62 -11.48
N GLU A 218 7.25 12.14 -10.63
CA GLU A 218 7.09 10.90 -9.88
C GLU A 218 7.05 11.24 -8.38
N LEU A 219 6.17 10.57 -7.64
CA LEU A 219 6.04 10.75 -6.21
C LEU A 219 6.04 9.39 -5.53
N LYS A 220 7.02 9.15 -4.65
CA LYS A 220 7.07 7.93 -3.84
C LYS A 220 7.13 8.26 -2.35
N LEU A 221 6.25 7.67 -1.55
CA LEU A 221 6.23 7.87 -0.09
C LEU A 221 7.08 6.81 0.65
N LEU A 222 8.38 6.77 0.37
CA LEU A 222 9.29 5.72 0.84
C LEU A 222 9.99 6.06 2.16
N GLY A 223 10.38 5.03 2.92
CA GLY A 223 11.37 5.18 3.98
C GLY A 223 12.80 4.99 3.46
N ILE A 224 13.79 5.37 4.26
CA ILE A 224 15.22 5.29 3.95
C ILE A 224 15.68 3.86 3.58
N GLY A 225 14.96 2.82 4.03
CA GLY A 225 15.37 1.42 3.92
C GLY A 225 15.11 0.71 2.59
N ASN A 226 14.89 1.42 1.48
CA ASN A 226 14.71 0.78 0.18
C ASN A 226 15.42 1.56 -0.96
N PRO A 227 16.77 1.49 -1.04
CA PRO A 227 17.56 2.23 -2.04
C PRO A 227 17.19 1.83 -3.48
N GLU A 228 16.85 0.56 -3.71
CA GLU A 228 16.45 0.02 -5.03
C GLU A 228 15.32 0.83 -5.68
N ILE A 229 14.31 1.24 -4.90
CA ILE A 229 13.19 2.02 -5.46
C ILE A 229 13.63 3.44 -5.82
N GLY A 230 14.56 4.02 -5.05
CA GLY A 230 15.10 5.33 -5.42
C GLY A 230 15.96 5.22 -6.68
N ASP A 231 16.78 4.18 -6.83
CA ASP A 231 17.57 3.93 -8.04
C ASP A 231 16.66 3.73 -9.26
N GLU A 232 15.58 2.97 -9.11
CA GLU A 232 14.55 2.81 -10.14
C GLU A 232 13.92 4.15 -10.54
N ALA A 233 13.56 5.01 -9.57
CA ALA A 233 12.98 6.32 -9.83
C ALA A 233 13.97 7.24 -10.56
N LEU A 234 15.25 7.22 -10.17
CA LEU A 234 16.29 8.00 -10.81
C LEU A 234 16.57 7.51 -12.25
N ALA A 235 16.57 6.20 -12.49
CA ALA A 235 16.75 5.64 -13.82
C ALA A 235 15.71 6.13 -14.85
N ARG A 236 14.52 6.56 -14.38
CA ARG A 236 13.42 7.07 -15.21
C ARG A 236 13.61 8.51 -15.67
N LYS A 237 14.57 9.25 -15.10
CA LYS A 237 14.94 10.64 -15.48
C LYS A 237 13.75 11.59 -15.54
N VAL A 238 12.87 11.54 -14.54
CA VAL A 238 11.75 12.48 -14.41
C VAL A 238 12.24 13.90 -14.16
N GLY A 239 11.43 14.89 -14.52
CA GLY A 239 11.77 16.30 -14.28
C GLY A 239 11.75 16.66 -12.79
N LEU A 240 10.79 16.12 -12.04
CA LEU A 240 10.65 16.31 -10.60
C LEU A 240 10.38 14.97 -9.90
N PHE A 241 11.18 14.67 -8.89
CA PHE A 241 10.99 13.54 -8.00
C PHE A 241 10.64 14.01 -6.59
N LEU A 242 9.43 13.68 -6.13
CA LEU A 242 8.91 14.01 -4.81
C LEU A 242 8.99 12.78 -3.90
N ILE A 243 9.58 12.93 -2.71
CA ILE A 243 9.93 11.80 -1.86
C ILE A 243 9.78 12.14 -0.37
N ASP A 244 9.47 11.17 0.50
CA ASP A 244 9.49 11.41 1.96
C ASP A 244 10.92 11.67 2.44
N ARG A 245 11.85 10.75 2.16
CA ARG A 245 13.28 10.93 2.46
C ARG A 245 14.17 10.14 1.51
N LEU A 246 15.33 10.70 1.16
CA LEU A 246 16.34 10.09 0.30
C LEU A 246 17.75 10.26 0.92
N THR A 247 18.69 9.39 0.57
CA THR A 247 20.09 9.54 1.02
C THR A 247 20.79 10.68 0.28
N GLU A 248 21.79 11.30 0.89
CA GLU A 248 22.58 12.37 0.25
C GLU A 248 23.31 11.90 -1.02
N MET A 249 23.73 10.63 -1.05
CA MET A 249 24.35 10.04 -2.23
C MET A 249 23.39 10.05 -3.43
N MET A 250 22.18 9.54 -3.24
CA MET A 250 21.17 9.46 -4.28
C MET A 250 20.70 10.85 -4.75
N LYS A 251 20.66 11.85 -3.85
CA LYS A 251 20.37 13.24 -4.25
C LYS A 251 21.42 13.79 -5.21
N LYS A 252 22.70 13.52 -4.96
CA LYS A 252 23.79 13.91 -5.85
C LYS A 252 23.71 13.19 -7.19
N GLU A 253 23.29 11.93 -7.20
CA GLU A 253 23.07 11.17 -8.44
C GLU A 253 21.90 11.72 -9.26
N ALA A 254 20.79 12.06 -8.60
CA ALA A 254 19.65 12.71 -9.23
C ALA A 254 20.02 14.03 -9.90
N GLU A 255 20.85 14.85 -9.24
CA GLU A 255 21.33 16.11 -9.78
C GLU A 255 22.17 15.91 -11.04
N LYS A 256 23.06 14.90 -11.07
CA LYS A 256 23.90 14.58 -12.23
C LYS A 256 23.09 14.19 -13.46
N ILE A 257 21.91 13.59 -13.28
CA ILE A 257 21.02 13.17 -14.38
C ILE A 257 19.95 14.22 -14.71
N GLY A 258 19.96 15.37 -14.03
CA GLY A 258 19.03 16.48 -14.29
C GLY A 258 17.66 16.37 -13.61
N THR A 259 17.48 15.42 -12.68
CA THR A 259 16.23 15.25 -11.93
C THR A 259 16.23 16.10 -10.67
N LYS A 260 15.25 17.01 -10.53
CA LYS A 260 15.09 17.76 -9.28
C LYS A 260 14.47 16.85 -8.22
N VAL A 261 15.14 16.68 -7.08
CA VAL A 261 14.58 16.00 -5.91
C VAL A 261 14.09 17.02 -4.90
N ILE A 262 12.88 16.81 -4.36
CA ILE A 262 12.35 17.56 -3.23
C ILE A 262 11.84 16.56 -2.19
N GLU A 263 12.38 16.67 -0.98
CA GLU A 263 11.95 15.85 0.15
C GLU A 263 10.84 16.55 0.94
N PHE A 264 9.82 15.81 1.35
CA PHE A 264 8.77 16.35 2.23
C PHE A 264 9.27 16.62 3.66
N ARG A 265 10.37 15.99 4.07
CA ARG A 265 11.00 16.20 5.39
C ARG A 265 11.89 17.43 5.49
N GLN A 266 12.16 18.11 4.37
CA GLN A 266 12.93 19.35 4.38
C GLN A 266 12.07 20.52 4.87
N GLU A 267 12.70 21.68 5.08
CA GLU A 267 11.95 22.89 5.44
C GLU A 267 11.14 23.41 4.25
N ASN A 268 9.86 23.73 4.48
CA ASN A 268 8.95 24.35 3.51
C ASN A 268 8.90 23.64 2.12
N PRO A 269 8.63 22.33 2.04
CA PRO A 269 8.68 21.58 0.78
C PRO A 269 7.75 22.14 -0.29
N LEU A 270 6.56 22.63 0.10
CA LEU A 270 5.60 23.23 -0.83
C LEU A 270 6.13 24.51 -1.48
N MET A 271 6.93 25.30 -0.77
CA MET A 271 7.57 26.49 -1.32
C MET A 271 8.67 26.13 -2.32
N GLU A 272 9.43 25.07 -2.05
CA GLU A 272 10.46 24.57 -2.97
C GLU A 272 9.85 24.00 -4.26
N ILE A 273 8.72 23.31 -4.17
CA ILE A 273 7.94 22.88 -5.33
C ILE A 273 7.51 24.09 -6.17
N TYR A 274 6.95 25.12 -5.53
CA TYR A 274 6.56 26.37 -6.20
C TYR A 274 7.72 27.05 -6.92
N LYS A 275 8.88 27.19 -6.27
CA LYS A 275 10.08 27.78 -6.89
C LYS A 275 10.51 26.99 -8.13
N PHE A 276 10.49 25.65 -8.05
CA PHE A 276 10.85 24.80 -9.17
C PHE A 276 9.85 24.91 -10.33
N PHE A 277 8.55 24.91 -10.06
CA PHE A 277 7.54 25.14 -11.09
C PHE A 277 7.69 26.51 -11.76
N THR A 278 7.96 27.55 -10.97
CA THR A 278 8.21 28.90 -11.50
C THR A 278 9.44 28.92 -12.41
N SER A 279 10.54 28.26 -12.04
CA SER A 279 11.75 28.18 -12.86
C SER A 279 11.56 27.37 -14.15
N LYS A 280 10.49 26.57 -14.24
CA LYS A 280 10.05 25.84 -15.44
C LYS A 280 8.90 26.53 -16.19
N ASN A 281 8.64 27.80 -15.90
CA ASN A 281 7.57 28.60 -16.52
C ASN A 281 6.16 27.96 -16.39
N VAL A 282 5.89 27.25 -15.28
CA VAL A 282 4.58 26.71 -14.97
C VAL A 282 3.69 27.81 -14.37
N ASP A 283 2.44 27.89 -14.81
CA ASP A 283 1.45 28.80 -14.24
C ASP A 283 0.99 28.32 -12.87
N CYS A 284 1.46 28.99 -11.82
CA CYS A 284 1.18 28.66 -10.43
C CYS A 284 1.30 29.89 -9.52
N SER A 285 0.78 29.79 -8.31
CA SER A 285 0.83 30.81 -7.26
C SER A 285 1.61 30.31 -6.04
N PRO A 286 2.27 31.22 -5.29
CA PRO A 286 2.97 30.83 -4.08
C PRO A 286 1.97 30.28 -3.04
N PRO A 287 2.39 29.33 -2.19
CA PRO A 287 1.52 28.81 -1.15
C PRO A 287 1.13 29.93 -0.17
N LYS A 288 -0.14 30.00 0.20
CA LYS A 288 -0.61 30.98 1.19
C LYS A 288 0.03 30.67 2.55
N LYS A 289 0.36 31.71 3.32
CA LYS A 289 0.69 31.53 4.74
C LYS A 289 -0.59 31.12 5.46
N MET A 290 -0.56 29.94 6.08
CA MET A 290 -1.68 29.37 6.82
C MET A 290 -1.19 28.90 8.19
N THR A 291 -2.05 29.05 9.19
CA THR A 291 -1.90 28.34 10.46
C THR A 291 -2.07 26.82 10.25
N PRO A 292 -1.58 25.98 11.17
CA PRO A 292 -1.78 24.53 11.12
C PRO A 292 -3.24 24.11 10.87
N LYS A 293 -4.20 24.79 11.52
CA LYS A 293 -5.63 24.49 11.43
C LYS A 293 -6.24 24.93 10.09
N GLU A 294 -5.81 26.07 9.55
CA GLU A 294 -6.24 26.53 8.23
C GLU A 294 -5.76 25.58 7.13
N LEU A 295 -4.50 25.13 7.21
CA LEU A 295 -3.97 24.16 6.25
C LEU A 295 -4.74 22.83 6.31
N GLU A 296 -5.02 22.32 7.51
CA GLU A 296 -5.82 21.10 7.68
C GLU A 296 -7.24 21.27 7.08
N ASN A 297 -7.88 22.41 7.32
CA ASN A 297 -9.20 22.71 6.75
C ASN A 297 -9.16 22.82 5.21
N GLU A 298 -8.14 23.48 4.66
CA GLU A 298 -7.96 23.61 3.21
C GLU A 298 -7.75 22.24 2.55
N ILE A 299 -6.87 21.40 3.12
CA ILE A 299 -6.65 20.03 2.65
C ILE A 299 -7.97 19.26 2.68
N ASN A 300 -8.73 19.33 3.77
CA ASN A 300 -10.02 18.67 3.87
C ASN A 300 -11.05 19.21 2.86
N GLY A 301 -11.01 20.50 2.54
CA GLY A 301 -11.83 21.13 1.49
C GLY A 301 -11.49 20.56 0.11
N ILE A 302 -10.22 20.61 -0.29
CA ILE A 302 -9.72 20.07 -1.56
C ILE A 302 -10.04 18.57 -1.67
N MET A 303 -9.87 17.82 -0.59
CA MET A 303 -10.15 16.39 -0.55
C MET A 303 -11.63 16.03 -0.76
N LYS A 304 -12.57 16.95 -0.55
CA LYS A 304 -13.99 16.75 -0.88
C LYS A 304 -14.28 16.93 -2.37
N GLU A 305 -13.46 17.72 -3.06
CA GLU A 305 -13.56 17.91 -4.52
C GLU A 305 -12.98 16.71 -5.28
N TRP A 306 -12.07 15.96 -4.66
CA TRP A 306 -11.46 14.79 -5.26
C TRP A 306 -12.50 13.75 -5.69
N ARG A 307 -12.61 13.54 -7.00
CA ARG A 307 -13.45 12.53 -7.64
C ARG A 307 -12.58 11.69 -8.58
N GLU A 308 -12.44 10.42 -8.25
CA GLU A 308 -11.55 9.49 -8.97
C GLU A 308 -12.05 9.27 -10.42
N GLU A 309 -13.36 9.26 -10.64
CA GLU A 309 -14.03 9.02 -11.92
C GLU A 309 -14.03 10.23 -12.89
N THR A 310 -13.94 11.46 -12.37
CA THR A 310 -13.93 12.66 -13.23
C THR A 310 -12.59 12.85 -13.94
N GLU A 311 -11.48 12.37 -13.38
CA GLU A 311 -10.17 12.49 -14.03
C GLU A 311 -10.09 11.70 -15.34
N ASP A 312 -10.76 10.54 -15.42
CA ASP A 312 -10.82 9.74 -16.65
C ASP A 312 -11.67 10.43 -17.74
N LEU A 313 -12.64 11.29 -17.36
CA LEU A 313 -13.47 12.05 -18.31
C LEU A 313 -12.79 13.35 -18.80
N THR A 314 -12.12 14.09 -17.92
CA THR A 314 -11.32 15.27 -18.29
C THR A 314 -10.22 14.88 -19.28
N LEU A 315 -9.70 13.66 -19.17
CA LEU A 315 -8.73 13.05 -20.07
C LEU A 315 -9.27 12.80 -21.49
N ILE A 316 -10.47 12.23 -21.66
CA ILE A 316 -11.05 11.95 -23.00
C ILE A 316 -11.18 13.26 -23.79
N LYS A 317 -11.47 14.35 -23.11
CA LYS A 317 -11.55 15.69 -23.73
C LYS A 317 -10.16 16.19 -24.14
N LYS A 318 -9.17 16.13 -23.25
CA LYS A 318 -7.79 16.59 -23.50
C LYS A 318 -7.04 15.77 -24.56
N LEU A 319 -7.16 14.44 -24.54
CA LEU A 319 -6.54 13.57 -25.56
C LEU A 319 -7.13 13.81 -26.97
N LYS A 320 -8.42 14.15 -27.07
CA LYS A 320 -9.06 14.53 -28.35
C LYS A 320 -8.61 15.90 -28.87
N GLU A 321 -8.24 16.80 -27.97
CA GLU A 321 -7.69 18.12 -28.33
C GLU A 321 -6.21 18.01 -28.74
N TRP A 322 -5.48 16.98 -28.29
CA TRP A 322 -4.06 16.75 -28.59
C TRP A 322 -3.80 15.84 -29.80
N THR A 323 -4.81 15.13 -30.29
CA THR A 323 -4.74 14.27 -31.49
C THR A 323 -5.33 14.93 -32.74
N LYS A 324 -5.60 16.23 -32.68
CA LYS A 324 -5.94 17.11 -33.82
C LYS A 324 -4.77 18.03 -34.15
#